data_AF-A0A1Y1QHP8-F1
#
_entry.id   AF-A0A1Y1QHP8-F1
#
_cell.length_a   1.000
_cell.length_b   1.000
_cell.length_c   1.000
_cell.angle_alpha   90.00
_cell.angle_beta   90.00
_cell.angle_gamma   90.00
#
_symmetry.space_group_name_H-M   'P 1'
#
loop_
_entity.id
_entity.type
_entity.pdbx_description
1 polymer ?
#
loop_
_entity_poly.entity_id
_entity_poly.type
_entity_poly.pdbx_seq_one_letter_code
_entity_poly.pdbx_strand_id
1 'polypeptide(L)'
;MTTLQVNSRLPAQALADYQELSQKLRDESITPDEHAHLLTLVDVIELADAERMQHLFELAQLRNEPLDTLMQQLGIQTPAPSV
;
A
#
# COMPACT_ATOMS: atom_id res chain seq x y z
N MET A 1 -2.24 -4.79 19.76
CA MET A 1 -0.85 -5.11 19.34
C MET A 1 -0.93 -5.99 18.10
N THR A 2 -0.11 -5.66 17.09
CA THR A 2 0.36 -6.52 15.98
C THR A 2 -0.65 -7.08 14.96
N THR A 3 -1.29 -6.24 14.15
CA THR A 3 -1.92 -6.67 12.89
C THR A 3 -1.27 -6.09 11.61
N LEU A 4 -0.27 -5.22 11.73
CA LEU A 4 0.32 -4.54 10.55
C LEU A 4 1.44 -5.32 9.83
N GLN A 5 1.87 -6.48 10.36
CA GLN A 5 3.08 -7.16 9.86
C GLN A 5 2.87 -8.25 8.81
N VAL A 6 1.63 -8.68 8.55
CA VAL A 6 1.38 -9.80 7.61
C VAL A 6 1.06 -9.32 6.18
N ASN A 7 0.77 -8.02 6.00
CA ASN A 7 0.26 -7.44 4.75
C ASN A 7 1.06 -6.24 4.22
N SER A 8 2.32 -6.07 4.63
CA SER A 8 3.07 -4.84 4.35
C SER A 8 3.35 -4.69 2.85
N ARG A 9 2.67 -3.73 2.21
CA ARG A 9 2.76 -3.33 0.80
C ARG A 9 4.13 -2.75 0.42
N LEU A 10 4.97 -2.41 1.41
CA LEU A 10 6.27 -1.75 1.25
C LEU A 10 7.29 -2.15 2.34
N PRO A 11 8.59 -1.93 2.10
CA PRO A 11 9.61 -1.95 3.14
C PRO A 11 9.24 -1.02 4.30
N ALA A 12 9.51 -1.45 5.54
CA ALA A 12 9.15 -0.68 6.75
C ALA A 12 9.71 0.75 6.75
N GLN A 13 10.89 0.96 6.17
CA GLN A 13 11.51 2.28 6.04
C GLN A 13 10.71 3.20 5.12
N ALA A 14 10.34 2.73 3.92
CA ALA A 14 9.57 3.51 2.95
C ALA A 14 8.19 3.93 3.49
N LEU A 15 7.56 3.06 4.30
CA LEU A 15 6.30 3.40 4.97
C LEU A 15 6.50 4.49 6.04
N ALA A 16 7.58 4.42 6.81
CA ALA A 16 7.90 5.43 7.82
C ALA A 16 8.18 6.79 7.16
N ASP A 17 8.98 6.79 6.10
CA ASP A 17 9.32 7.99 5.33
C ASP A 17 8.05 8.62 4.71
N TYR A 18 7.19 7.80 4.10
CA TYR A 18 5.90 8.26 3.58
C TYR A 18 5.02 8.90 4.66
N GLN A 19 4.94 8.29 5.84
CA GLN A 19 4.14 8.80 6.96
C GLN A 19 4.67 10.14 7.48
N GLU A 20 5.98 10.27 7.64
CA GLU A 20 6.63 11.51 8.09
C GLU A 20 6.38 12.64 7.08
N LEU A 21 6.65 12.39 5.80
CA LEU A 21 6.50 13.39 4.75
C LEU A 21 5.03 13.78 4.53
N SER A 22 4.11 12.81 4.62
CA SER A 22 2.68 13.09 4.57
C SER A 22 2.22 13.95 5.73
N GLN A 23 2.82 13.80 6.92
CA GLN A 23 2.54 14.65 8.06
C GLN A 23 3.09 16.07 7.84
N LYS A 24 4.33 16.20 7.38
CA LYS A 24 4.93 17.50 7.01
C LYS A 24 4.11 18.24 5.96
N LEU A 25 3.54 17.53 4.97
CA LEU A 25 2.66 18.10 3.97
C LEU A 25 1.38 18.68 4.60
N ARG A 26 0.73 17.94 5.51
CA ARG A 26 -0.46 18.41 6.25
C ARG A 26 -0.17 19.61 7.15
N ASP A 27 1.03 19.63 7.71
CA ASP A 27 1.51 20.71 8.59
C ASP A 27 2.08 21.90 7.81
N GLU A 28 2.01 21.88 6.47
CA GLU A 28 2.55 22.90 5.55
C GLU A 28 4.05 23.21 5.78
N SER A 29 4.78 22.25 6.37
CA SER A 29 6.20 22.38 6.73
C SER A 29 7.14 21.63 5.77
N ILE A 30 6.56 20.98 4.76
CA ILE A 30 7.31 20.22 3.76
C ILE A 30 8.14 21.12 2.85
N THR A 31 9.40 20.76 2.64
CA THR A 31 10.27 21.42 1.67
C THR A 31 10.00 20.93 0.25
N PRO A 32 10.43 21.67 -0.80
CA PRO A 32 10.28 21.22 -2.18
C PRO A 32 10.93 19.86 -2.47
N ASP A 33 12.11 19.59 -1.90
CA ASP A 33 12.84 18.34 -2.09
C ASP A 33 12.12 17.18 -1.39
N GLU A 34 11.61 17.41 -0.18
CA GLU A 34 10.79 16.45 0.57
C GLU A 34 9.46 16.15 -0.16
N HIS A 35 8.84 17.16 -0.77
CA HIS A 35 7.64 16.97 -1.57
C HIS A 35 7.91 16.13 -2.82
N ALA A 36 9.02 16.39 -3.54
CA ALA A 36 9.44 15.56 -4.67
C ALA A 36 9.73 14.11 -4.25
N HIS A 37 10.33 13.93 -3.06
CA HIS A 37 10.55 12.61 -2.51
C HIS A 37 9.24 11.90 -2.15
N LEU A 38 8.29 12.61 -1.55
CA LEU A 38 6.95 12.09 -1.25
C LEU A 38 6.22 11.61 -2.52
N LEU A 39 6.28 12.38 -3.61
CA LEU A 39 5.70 11.96 -4.89
C LEU A 39 6.34 10.66 -5.40
N THR A 40 7.67 10.55 -5.32
CA THR A 40 8.37 9.33 -5.71
C THR A 40 7.94 8.13 -4.86
N LEU A 41 7.73 8.33 -3.56
CA LEU A 41 7.23 7.28 -2.67
C LEU A 41 5.80 6.87 -3.05
N VAL A 42 4.93 7.82 -3.39
CA VAL A 42 3.56 7.52 -3.86
C VAL A 42 3.60 6.65 -5.11
N ASP A 43 4.41 7.00 -6.11
CA ASP A 43 4.53 6.21 -7.35
C ASP A 43 4.96 4.75 -7.06
N VAL A 44 5.93 4.58 -6.15
CA VAL A 44 6.39 3.24 -5.74
C VAL A 44 5.30 2.47 -5.00
N ILE A 45 4.52 3.14 -4.14
CA ILE A 45 3.40 2.53 -3.41
C ILE A 45 2.32 2.05 -4.39
N GLU A 46 1.93 2.90 -5.34
CA GLU A 46 0.88 2.57 -6.32
C GLU A 46 1.31 1.42 -7.23
N LEU A 47 2.56 1.41 -7.69
CA LEU A 47 3.10 0.31 -8.49
C LEU A 47 3.10 -1.01 -7.71
N ALA A 48 3.58 -1.00 -6.46
CA ALA A 48 3.59 -2.20 -5.62
C ALA A 48 2.17 -2.71 -5.35
N ASP A 49 1.20 -1.82 -5.15
CA ASP A 49 -0.21 -2.20 -4.98
C ASP A 49 -0.82 -2.79 -6.26
N ALA A 50 -0.46 -2.27 -7.44
CA ALA A 50 -0.88 -2.81 -8.73
C ALA A 50 -0.30 -4.21 -9.00
N GLU A 51 1.01 -4.39 -8.80
CA GLU A 51 1.69 -5.69 -8.93
C GLU A 51 1.10 -6.73 -7.97
N ARG A 52 0.83 -6.33 -6.73
CA ARG A 52 0.19 -7.19 -5.74
C ARG A 52 -1.22 -7.60 -6.16
N MET A 53 -2.03 -6.70 -6.72
CA MET A 53 -3.35 -7.09 -7.24
C MET A 53 -3.24 -8.07 -8.39
N GLN A 54 -2.28 -7.88 -9.30
CA GLN A 54 -2.03 -8.83 -10.40
C GLN A 54 -1.73 -10.24 -9.85
N HIS A 55 -0.85 -10.36 -8.85
CA HIS A 55 -0.57 -11.65 -8.21
C HIS A 55 -1.76 -12.27 -7.49
N LEU A 56 -2.62 -11.45 -6.86
CA LEU A 56 -3.84 -11.95 -6.23
C LEU A 56 -4.83 -12.48 -7.27
N PHE A 57 -4.96 -11.81 -8.43
CA PHE A 57 -5.76 -12.32 -9.55
C PHE A 57 -5.22 -13.65 -10.08
N GLU A 58 -3.91 -13.75 -10.31
CA GLU A 58 -3.26 -14.99 -10.75
C GLU A 58 -3.49 -16.13 -9.76
N LEU A 59 -3.33 -15.85 -8.47
CA LEU A 59 -3.56 -16.84 -7.41
C LEU A 59 -5.03 -17.28 -7.35
N ALA A 60 -5.98 -16.35 -7.54
CA ALA A 60 -7.41 -16.66 -7.58
C ALA A 60 -7.72 -17.60 -8.76
N GLN A 61 -7.14 -17.34 -9.93
CA GLN A 61 -7.27 -18.21 -11.10
C GLN A 61 -6.67 -19.60 -10.85
N LEU A 62 -5.47 -19.68 -10.28
CA LEU A 62 -4.81 -20.96 -9.97
C LEU A 62 -5.61 -21.81 -8.99
N ARG A 63 -6.30 -21.17 -8.04
CA ARG A 63 -7.14 -21.85 -7.05
C ARG A 63 -8.58 -22.08 -7.52
N ASN A 64 -8.95 -21.54 -8.68
CA ASN A 64 -10.33 -21.54 -9.19
C ASN A 64 -11.33 -20.97 -8.18
N GLU A 65 -10.95 -19.88 -7.51
CA GLU A 65 -11.75 -19.19 -6.50
C GLU A 65 -11.99 -17.73 -6.91
N PRO A 66 -13.15 -17.14 -6.57
CA PRO A 66 -13.36 -15.70 -6.74
C PRO A 66 -12.32 -14.89 -5.96
N LEU A 67 -11.82 -13.80 -6.55
CA LEU A 67 -10.81 -12.95 -5.93
C LEU A 67 -11.22 -12.49 -4.52
N ASP A 68 -12.47 -12.05 -4.33
CA ASP A 68 -12.95 -11.60 -3.02
C ASP A 68 -12.90 -12.71 -1.96
N THR A 69 -13.19 -13.96 -2.36
CA THR A 69 -13.12 -15.12 -1.47
C THR A 69 -11.67 -15.41 -1.09
N LEU A 70 -10.76 -15.38 -2.06
CA LEU A 70 -9.32 -15.54 -1.81
C LEU A 70 -8.80 -14.44 -0.86
N MET A 71 -9.15 -13.18 -1.12
CA MET A 71 -8.72 -12.05 -0.29
C MET A 71 -9.24 -12.19 1.16
N GLN A 72 -10.49 -12.63 1.35
CA GLN A 72 -11.03 -12.92 2.68
C GLN A 72 -10.27 -14.06 3.38
N GLN A 73 -9.96 -15.15 2.68
CA GLN A 73 -9.19 -16.27 3.24
C GLN A 73 -7.77 -15.86 3.64
N LEU A 74 -7.14 -14.96 2.88
CA LEU A 74 -5.81 -14.43 3.16
C LEU A 74 -5.83 -13.31 4.23
N GLY A 75 -7.00 -12.93 4.75
CA GLY A 75 -7.13 -11.84 5.71
C GLY A 75 -6.76 -10.47 5.12
N ILE A 76 -6.88 -10.33 3.81
CA ILE A 76 -6.62 -9.09 3.08
C ILE A 76 -7.91 -8.26 3.08
N GLN A 77 -7.87 -7.12 3.74
CA GLN A 77 -8.95 -6.14 3.64
C GLN A 77 -8.73 -5.24 2.42
N THR A 78 -9.76 -5.07 1.60
CA THR A 78 -9.79 -3.98 0.63
C THR A 78 -9.79 -2.66 1.40
N PRO A 79 -8.86 -1.73 1.12
CA PRO A 79 -8.99 -0.39 1.66
C PRO A 79 -10.33 0.18 1.18
N ALA A 80 -11.10 0.77 2.10
CA ALA A 80 -12.33 1.47 1.73
C ALA A 80 -12.00 2.54 0.68
N PRO A 81 -12.85 2.74 -0.35
CA PRO A 81 -12.62 3.79 -1.32
C PRO A 81 -12.53 5.13 -0.58
N SER A 82 -11.43 5.84 -0.76
CA SER A 82 -11.28 7.23 -0.33
C SER A 82 -12.25 8.06 -1.18
N VAL A 83 -13.40 8.44 -0.62
CA VAL A 83 -14.37 9.37 -1.21
C VAL A 83 -13.98 10.80 -0.87
#